data_AF-A0A354X697-F1
#
_entry.id   AF-A0A354X697-F1
#
_cell.length_a   1.000
_cell.length_b   1.000
_cell.length_c   1.000
_cell.angle_alpha   90.00
_cell.angle_beta   90.00
_cell.angle_gamma   90.00
#
_symmetry.space_group_name_H-M   'P 1'
#
loop_
_entity.id
_entity.type
_entity.pdbx_description
1 polymer ?
#
loop_
_entity_poly.entity_id
_entity_poly.type
_entity_poly.pdbx_seq_one_letter_code
_entity_poly.pdbx_strand_id
1 'polypeptide(L)' 'PKVYVAIGIFGAIQHIYGMKESGKIVAVDHNPKASIFHHADFGIVGEYEDIVPELIERVK' A
#
# COMPACT_ATOMS: atom_id res chain seq x y z
N PRO A 1 8.76 5.96 -8.37
CA PRO A 1 9.83 5.07 -7.82
C PRO A 1 9.69 3.66 -8.40
N LYS A 2 10.70 2.79 -8.28
CA LYS A 2 10.58 1.40 -8.77
C LYS A 2 9.52 0.60 -8.00
N VAL A 3 9.48 0.78 -6.68
CA VAL A 3 8.49 0.20 -5.78
C VAL A 3 7.98 1.31 -4.87
N TYR A 4 6.66 1.35 -4.67
CA TYR A 4 5.94 2.26 -3.78
C TYR A 4 5.10 1.41 -2.83
N VAL A 5 5.28 1.61 -1.52
CA VAL A 5 4.55 0.87 -0.49
C VAL A 5 3.72 1.86 0.33
N ALA A 6 2.40 1.78 0.19
CA ALA A 6 1.42 2.53 0.97
C ALA A 6 0.97 1.70 2.18
N ILE A 7 1.11 2.25 3.38
CA ILE A 7 0.70 1.59 4.63
C ILE A 7 -0.22 2.55 5.39
N GLY A 8 -1.47 2.16 5.62
CA GLY A 8 -2.49 2.97 6.31
C GLY A 8 -2.90 4.24 5.54
N ILE A 9 -2.91 4.17 4.20
CA ILE A 9 -3.25 5.30 3.33
C ILE A 9 -4.57 5.02 2.62
N PHE A 10 -5.59 5.83 2.89
CA PHE A 10 -6.88 5.69 2.21
C PHE A 10 -6.79 5.90 0.69
N GLY A 11 -5.93 6.84 0.22
CA GLY A 11 -5.74 7.12 -1.20
C GLY A 11 -6.47 8.36 -1.72
N ALA A 12 -6.34 9.49 -1.03
CA ALA A 12 -6.86 10.78 -1.50
C ALA A 12 -6.28 11.18 -2.88
N ILE A 13 -7.04 11.90 -3.70
CA ILE A 13 -6.69 12.24 -5.09
C ILE A 13 -5.28 12.84 -5.21
N GLN A 14 -4.89 13.75 -4.32
CA GLN A 14 -3.58 14.40 -4.34
C GLN A 14 -2.45 13.40 -4.07
N HIS A 15 -2.69 12.43 -3.18
CA HIS A 15 -1.74 11.35 -2.89
C HIS A 15 -1.54 10.48 -4.12
N ILE A 16 -2.63 10.06 -4.77
CA ILE A 16 -2.60 9.21 -5.97
C ILE A 16 -1.81 9.90 -7.10
N TYR A 17 -2.02 11.20 -7.33
CA TYR A 17 -1.26 11.91 -8.35
C TYR A 17 0.25 11.88 -8.15
N GLY A 18 0.73 11.84 -6.90
CA GLY A 18 2.15 11.79 -6.59
C GLY A 18 2.80 10.40 -6.73
N MET A 19 1.99 9.34 -6.76
CA MET A 19 2.49 7.95 -6.68
C MET A 19 2.08 7.06 -7.86
N LYS A 20 1.04 7.42 -8.62
CA LYS A 20 0.43 6.55 -9.67
C LYS A 20 1.41 6.12 -10.77
N GLU A 21 2.48 6.88 -11.00
CA GLU A 21 3.52 6.57 -12.00
C GLU A 21 4.65 5.69 -11.41
N SER A 22 4.45 5.09 -10.23
CA SER A 22 5.42 4.16 -9.65
C SER A 22 5.39 2.81 -10.37
N GLY A 23 6.54 2.13 -10.44
CA GLY A 23 6.67 0.88 -11.17
C GLY A 23 5.83 -0.26 -10.58
N LYS A 24 5.89 -0.43 -9.25
CA LYS A 24 5.02 -1.34 -8.49
C LYS A 24 4.44 -0.65 -7.28
N ILE A 25 3.15 -0.80 -7.06
CA ILE A 25 2.40 -0.21 -5.96
C ILE A 25 1.86 -1.34 -5.08
N VAL A 26 2.27 -1.35 -3.81
CA VAL A 26 1.77 -2.26 -2.78
C VAL A 26 0.99 -1.42 -1.76
N ALA A 27 -0.21 -1.87 -1.39
CA ALA A 27 -1.05 -1.20 -0.40
C ALA A 27 -1.37 -2.14 0.76
N VAL A 28 -1.28 -1.62 1.99
CA VAL A 28 -1.69 -2.26 3.23
C VAL A 28 -2.65 -1.31 3.94
N ASP A 29 -3.88 -1.75 4.19
CA ASP A 29 -4.87 -0.98 4.93
C ASP A 29 -5.91 -1.91 5.58
N HIS A 30 -6.38 -1.62 6.78
CA HIS A 30 -7.40 -2.43 7.46
C HIS A 30 -8.78 -2.26 6.81
N ASN A 31 -9.02 -1.14 6.12
CA ASN A 31 -10.30 -0.86 5.49
C ASN A 31 -10.28 -1.33 4.03
N PRO A 32 -10.97 -2.44 3.69
CA PRO A 32 -11.01 -2.97 2.32
C PRO A 32 -11.65 -2.01 1.29
N LYS A 33 -12.27 -0.91 1.75
CA LYS A 33 -12.86 0.13 0.90
C LYS A 33 -11.93 1.32 0.65
N ALA A 34 -10.67 1.27 1.10
CA ALA A 34 -9.70 2.32 0.83
C ALA A 34 -9.49 2.49 -0.68
N SER A 35 -9.57 3.73 -1.19
CA SER A 35 -9.42 4.02 -2.62
C SER A 35 -8.02 3.72 -3.16
N ILE A 36 -7.01 3.61 -2.30
CA ILE A 36 -5.65 3.22 -2.67
C ILE A 36 -5.62 1.85 -3.38
N PHE A 37 -6.52 0.93 -3.01
CA PHE A 37 -6.57 -0.41 -3.59
C PHE A 37 -6.96 -0.40 -5.07
N HIS A 38 -7.67 0.62 -5.55
CA HIS A 38 -7.95 0.77 -6.98
C HIS A 38 -6.72 1.13 -7.81
N HIS A 39 -5.65 1.58 -7.16
CA HIS A 39 -4.41 2.02 -7.78
C HIS A 39 -3.21 1.13 -7.42
N ALA A 40 -3.43 0.06 -6.66
CA ALA A 40 -2.36 -0.84 -6.23
C ALA A 40 -2.24 -2.07 -7.15
N ASP A 41 -1.00 -2.50 -7.43
CA ASP A 41 -0.75 -3.80 -8.05
C ASP A 41 -1.05 -4.94 -7.06
N PHE A 42 -0.74 -4.72 -5.78
CA PHE A 42 -0.93 -5.69 -4.69
C PHE A 42 -1.59 -5.01 -3.50
N GLY A 43 -2.62 -5.64 -2.93
CA GLY A 43 -3.33 -5.15 -1.75
C GLY A 43 -3.36 -6.21 -0.65
N ILE A 44 -3.07 -5.81 0.58
CA ILE A 44 -3.24 -6.63 1.78
C ILE A 44 -4.22 -5.91 2.69
N VAL A 45 -5.30 -6.60 3.07
CA VAL A 45 -6.29 -6.07 4.01
C VAL A 45 -5.98 -6.60 5.40
N GLY A 46 -5.70 -5.70 6.34
CA GLY A 46 -5.41 -6.05 7.73
C GLY A 46 -4.66 -4.93 8.46
N GLU A 47 -4.38 -5.16 9.74
CA GLU A 47 -3.66 -4.21 10.58
C GLU A 47 -2.18 -4.15 10.19
N TYR A 48 -1.63 -2.94 10.07
CA TYR A 48 -0.24 -2.78 9.63
C TYR A 48 0.74 -3.25 10.70
N GLU A 49 0.36 -3.19 11.98
CA GLU A 49 1.13 -3.70 13.11
C GLU A 49 1.43 -5.19 13.01
N ASP A 50 0.55 -5.97 12.38
CA ASP A 50 0.76 -7.40 12.16
C ASP A 50 1.52 -7.65 10.86
N ILE A 51 1.13 -6.96 9.78
CA ILE A 51 1.61 -7.22 8.43
C ILE A 51 3.05 -6.72 8.22
N VAL A 52 3.38 -5.51 8.69
CA VAL A 52 4.67 -4.89 8.40
C VAL A 52 5.84 -5.66 9.05
N PRO A 53 5.77 -6.10 10.32
CA PRO A 53 6.82 -6.93 10.91
C PRO A 53 7.02 -8.26 10.15
N GLU A 54 5.93 -8.91 9.71
CA GLU A 54 6.01 -10.15 8.94
C GLU A 54 6.69 -9.92 7.57
N LEU A 55 6.34 -8.82 6.89
CA LEU A 55 6.99 -8.44 5.63
C LEU A 55 8.49 -8.20 5.82
N ILE A 56 8.88 -7.49 6.88
CA ILE A 56 10.29 -7.23 7.22
C ILE A 56 11.05 -8.53 7.45
N GLU A 57 10.46 -9.48 8.20
CA GLU A 57 11.12 -10.75 8.50
C GLU A 57 11.35 -11.61 7.25
N ARG A 58 10.45 -11.56 6.28
CA ARG A 58 10.57 -12.33 5.02
C ARG A 58 11.59 -11.75 4.03
N VAL A 59 12.01 -10.50 4.20
CA VAL A 59 12.97 -9.83 3.30
C VAL A 59 14.36 -9.65 3.93
N LYS A 60 14.54 -10.07 5.18
CA LYS A 60 15.87 -10.27 5.77
C LYS A 60 16.58 -11.45 5.09
#